data_AF-A0A374ANG3-F1
#
_entry.id   AF-A0A374ANG3-F1
#
_cell.length_a   1.000
_cell.length_b   1.000
_cell.length_c   1.000
_cell.angle_alpha   90.00
_cell.angle_beta   90.00
_cell.angle_gamma   90.00
#
_symmetry.space_group_name_H-M   'P 1'
#
loop_
_entity.id
_entity.type
_entity.pdbx_description
1 polymer ?
#
loop_
_entity_poly.entity_id
_entity_poly.type
_entity_poly.pdbx_seq_one_letter_code
_entity_poly.pdbx_strand_id
1 'polypeptide(L)' 'MWWYVAPTIINTFLESYDFSGKKIVLFATSGGSGFGNTVSELQPSVPGVDIVEGKLLNRADKQTIEKFVETL' A
#
# COMPACT_ATOMS: atom_id res chain seq x y z
N MET A 1 -7.78 3.99 4.23
CA MET A 1 -7.39 5.39 3.97
C MET A 1 -7.85 6.27 5.10
N TRP A 2 -6.93 6.93 5.81
CA TRP A 2 -7.24 7.93 6.84
C TRP A 2 -6.72 9.28 6.34
N TRP A 3 -7.63 10.23 6.09
CA TRP A 3 -7.27 11.56 5.56
C TRP A 3 -6.36 11.51 4.31
N TYR A 4 -6.71 10.65 3.35
CA TYR A 4 -6.01 10.49 2.05
C TYR A 4 -4.59 9.92 2.13
N VAL A 5 -4.19 9.39 3.30
CA VAL A 5 -2.91 8.70 3.54
C VAL A 5 -3.11 7.35 4.27
N ALA A 6 -2.03 6.59 4.43
CA ALA A 6 -2.01 5.42 5.30
C ALA A 6 -2.06 5.84 6.79
N PRO A 7 -2.68 5.05 7.67
CA PRO A 7 -2.52 5.22 9.11
C PRO A 7 -1.04 5.16 9.52
N THR A 8 -0.63 5.99 10.49
CA THR A 8 0.78 6.14 10.89
C THR A 8 1.43 4.86 11.40
N ILE A 9 0.65 3.88 11.85
CA ILE A 9 1.19 2.56 12.23
C ILE A 9 1.87 1.83 11.07
N ILE A 10 1.52 2.16 9.82
CA ILE A 10 2.16 1.60 8.63
C ILE A 10 3.60 2.13 8.48
N ASN A 11 3.87 3.38 8.85
CA ASN A 11 5.23 3.90 8.92
C ASN A 11 6.06 3.08 9.92
N THR A 12 5.54 2.88 11.13
CA THR A 12 6.21 2.05 12.16
C THR A 12 6.48 0.64 11.66
N PHE A 13 5.53 0.01 10.95
CA PHE A 13 5.75 -1.31 10.35
C PHE A 13 6.90 -1.28 9.33
N LEU A 14 6.91 -0.31 8.41
CA LEU A 14 7.96 -0.18 7.40
C LEU A 14 9.35 0.06 8.02
N GLU A 15 9.41 0.86 9.09
CA GLU A 15 10.63 1.16 9.83
C GLU A 15 11.14 0.00 10.70
N SER A 16 10.29 -0.98 10.99
CA SER A 16 10.62 -2.10 11.90
C SER A 16 11.33 -3.27 11.22
N TYR A 17 11.40 -3.31 9.88
CA TYR A 17 11.93 -4.46 9.13
C TYR A 17 12.80 -4.03 7.95
N ASP A 18 13.70 -4.92 7.52
CA ASP A 18 14.50 -4.74 6.31
C ASP A 18 13.74 -5.25 5.08
N PHE A 19 13.40 -4.33 4.17
CA PHE A 19 12.74 -4.61 2.91
C PHE A 19 13.69 -4.58 1.70
N SER A 20 15.00 -4.61 1.93
CA SER A 20 16.01 -4.59 0.86
C SER A 20 15.75 -5.67 -0.20
N GLY A 21 15.75 -5.26 -1.46
CA GLY A 21 15.48 -6.13 -2.61
C GLY A 21 14.05 -6.67 -2.70
N LYS A 22 13.09 -6.08 -1.98
CA LYS A 22 11.65 -6.38 -2.09
C LYS A 22 10.96 -5.28 -2.89
N LYS A 23 9.82 -5.63 -3.50
CA LYS A 23 8.83 -4.69 -4.04
C LYS A 23 7.64 -4.69 -3.10
N ILE A 24 7.19 -3.52 -2.66
CA ILE A 24 6.04 -3.34 -1.78
C ILE A 24 4.87 -2.86 -2.64
N VAL A 25 3.80 -3.65 -2.69
CA VAL A 25 2.56 -3.28 -3.40
C VAL A 25 1.48 -2.99 -2.38
N LEU A 26 0.94 -1.78 -2.39
CA LEU A 26 -0.08 -1.37 -1.43
C LEU A 26 -1.48 -1.85 -1.82
N PHE A 27 -2.29 -2.20 -0.83
CA PHE A 27 -3.74 -2.33 -0.99
C PHE A 27 -4.44 -1.60 0.14
N ALA A 28 -5.67 -1.16 -0.08
CA ALA A 28 -6.44 -0.45 0.94
C ALA A 28 -7.95 -0.66 0.79
N THR A 29 -8.69 -0.34 1.85
CA THR A 29 -10.12 -0.06 1.81
C THR A 29 -10.37 1.39 2.23
N SER A 30 -11.52 1.94 1.82
CA SER A 30 -11.92 3.32 2.11
C SER A 30 -13.43 3.51 2.02
N GLY A 31 -13.91 4.61 2.59
CA GLY A 31 -15.29 5.08 2.39
C GLY A 31 -15.53 5.80 1.06
N GLY A 32 -14.55 5.81 0.14
CA GLY A 32 -14.62 6.52 -1.14
C GLY A 32 -13.32 7.17 -1.59
N SER A 33 -12.35 7.36 -0.68
CA SER A 33 -11.04 7.95 -1.01
C SER A 33 -10.13 6.98 -1.76
N GLY A 34 -9.40 7.52 -2.75
CA GLY A 34 -8.23 6.90 -3.41
C GLY A 34 -6.99 6.83 -2.50
N PHE A 35 -5.85 6.42 -3.06
CA PHE A 35 -4.56 6.38 -2.36
C PHE A 35 -3.98 7.77 -2.04
N GLY A 36 -4.38 8.83 -2.75
CA GLY A 36 -3.90 10.18 -2.47
C GLY A 36 -2.37 10.25 -2.48
N ASN A 37 -1.77 10.77 -1.40
CA ASN A 37 -0.32 10.91 -1.25
C ASN A 37 0.33 9.70 -0.55
N THR A 38 -0.37 8.57 -0.40
CA THR A 38 0.11 7.47 0.46
C THR A 38 1.52 6.97 0.09
N VAL A 39 1.81 6.77 -1.19
CA VAL A 39 3.14 6.28 -1.62
C VAL A 39 4.23 7.28 -1.24
N SER A 40 4.04 8.57 -1.54
CA SER A 40 5.03 9.60 -1.24
C SER A 40 5.25 9.80 0.26
N GLU A 41 4.22 9.60 1.09
CA GLU A 41 4.30 9.72 2.55
C GLU A 41 4.91 8.46 3.21
N LEU A 42 4.80 7.29 2.58
CA LEU A 42 5.39 6.05 3.08
C LEU A 42 6.84 5.84 2.61
N GLN A 43 7.21 6.37 1.44
CA GLN A 43 8.56 6.19 0.87
C GLN A 43 9.70 6.57 1.85
N PRO A 44 9.61 7.64 2.67
CA PRO A 44 10.65 7.97 3.64
C PRO A 44 10.87 6.90 4.72
N SER A 45 9.84 6.13 5.07
CA SER A 45 9.94 5.02 6.04
C SER A 45 10.59 3.78 5.46
N VAL A 46 10.81 3.72 4.14
CA VAL A 46 11.44 2.59 3.44
C VAL A 46 12.34 3.08 2.29
N PRO A 47 13.46 3.75 2.60
CA PRO A 47 14.31 4.36 1.59
C PRO A 47 14.99 3.32 0.69
N GLY A 48 15.02 3.57 -0.62
CA GLY A 48 15.68 2.69 -1.59
C GLY A 48 14.91 1.41 -1.95
N VAL A 49 13.67 1.27 -1.48
CA VAL A 49 12.78 0.16 -1.82
C VAL A 49 11.66 0.67 -2.73
N ASP A 50 11.31 -0.15 -3.73
CA ASP A 50 10.21 0.14 -4.65
C ASP A 50 8.86 -0.11 -3.95
N ILE A 51 8.19 0.98 -3.59
CA ILE A 51 6.84 0.97 -3.03
C ILE A 51 5.88 1.60 -4.04
N VAL A 52 4.88 0.83 -4.46
CA VAL A 52 3.95 1.23 -5.52
C VAL A 52 2.51 1.16 -5.05
N GLU A 53 1.68 2.03 -5.65
CA GLU A 53 0.24 1.94 -5.53
C GLU A 53 -0.23 0.61 -6.13
N GLY A 54 -1.06 -0.12 -5.39
CA GLY A 54 -1.76 -1.29 -5.91
C GLY A 54 -3.24 -0.99 -6.08
N LYS A 55 -4.10 -1.60 -5.25
CA LYS A 55 -5.55 -1.59 -5.50
C LYS A 55 -6.39 -1.27 -4.27
N LEU A 56 -7.44 -0.47 -4.47
CA LEU A 56 -8.55 -0.37 -3.52
C LEU A 56 -9.40 -1.63 -3.62
N LEU A 57 -9.46 -2.40 -2.54
CA LEU A 57 -10.15 -3.68 -2.46
C LEU A 57 -11.40 -3.59 -1.59
N ASN A 58 -12.22 -2.55 -1.84
CA ASN A 58 -13.51 -2.39 -1.18
C ASN A 58 -14.45 -3.53 -1.58
N ARG A 59 -14.92 -4.33 -0.60
CA ARG A 59 -15.81 -5.48 -0.84
C ARG A 59 -15.24 -6.48 -1.87
N ALA A 60 -13.91 -6.63 -1.93
CA ALA A 60 -13.29 -7.53 -2.90
C ALA A 60 -13.61 -9.00 -2.61
N ASP A 61 -13.86 -9.76 -3.68
CA ASP A 61 -14.01 -11.20 -3.66
C ASP A 61 -12.74 -11.90 -4.16
N LYS A 62 -12.73 -13.24 -4.08
CA LYS A 62 -11.59 -14.07 -4.48
C LYS A 62 -11.15 -13.78 -5.93
N GLN A 63 -12.10 -13.70 -6.85
CA GLN A 63 -11.82 -13.50 -8.27
C GLN A 63 -11.20 -12.13 -8.55
N THR A 64 -11.64 -11.09 -7.84
CA THR A 64 -11.07 -9.74 -7.92
C THR A 64 -9.63 -9.71 -7.42
N ILE A 65 -9.33 -10.46 -6.36
CA ILE A 65 -7.98 -10.57 -5.79
C ILE A 65 -7.07 -11.38 -6.72
N GLU A 66 -7.53 -12.52 -7.24
CA GLU A 66 -6.75 -13.34 -8.20
C GLU A 66 -6.33 -12.52 -9.41
N LYS A 67 -7.29 -11.82 -10.04
CA LYS A 67 -7.00 -10.92 -11.17
C LYS A 67 -6.06 -9.77 -10.82
N PHE A 68 -6.08 -9.29 -9.57
CA PHE A 68 -5.15 -8.25 -9.14
C PHE A 68 -3.73 -8.82 -9.00
N VAL A 69 -3.58 -9.98 -8.37
CA VAL A 69 -2.28 -10.62 -8.18
C VAL A 69 -1.62 -10.97 -9.52
N GLU A 70 -2.39 -11.37 -10.53
CA GLU A 70 -1.88 -11.62 -11.90
C GLU A 70 -1.27 -10.38 -12.58
N THR A 71 -1.54 -9.17 -12.08
CA THR A 71 -1.00 -7.92 -12.66
C THR A 71 0.30 -7.44 -12.02
N LEU A 72 0.78 -8.11 -10.97
CA LEU A 72 1.91 -7.66 -10.13
C LEU A 72 3.28 -8.13 -10.62
#